data_AF-A0A3D9GWM6-F1
#
_entry.id   AF-A0A3D9GWM6-F1
#
_cell.length_a   1.000
_cell.length_b   1.000
_cell.length_c   1.000
_cell.angle_alpha   90.00
_cell.angle_beta   90.00
_cell.angle_gamma   90.00
#
_symmetry.space_group_name_H-M   'P 1'
#
loop_
_entity.id
_entity.type
_entity.pdbx_description
1 polymer ?
#
loop_
_entity_poly.entity_id
_entity_poly.type
_entity_poly.pdbx_seq_one_letter_code
_entity_poly.pdbx_strand_id
1 'polypeptide(L)'
;MFPAGAEAKIASQDLIIVNKKTNKLAYFSSGKLVKEFRVATGKSPELTPEGTFEIVNKIKNRPYYKEKIPGGDPRNPLGDRWIGLNVNGTMGTTYAIHGNSNKNSIGKYVSAGCIRMYNDEIHWLFEQVPLHTMAIITTSSQSFETIAQNHGYAVGVQSFDGKLVVNGREAQLKQDLIMVDSRIYIPLRACFELLGGTVEWNASTQTVTVYSGNRKITHKALSGKAVVNGKTVNITASRFQGNSLMLPLRNMSEISGYSVVWDGASNTVSLTTGK
;
A
#
# COMPACT_ATOMS: atom_id res chain seq x y z
N MET A 1 6.11 8.88 34.18
CA MET A 1 7.17 9.19 33.19
C MET A 1 7.54 7.87 32.53
N PHE A 2 7.01 7.60 31.33
CA PHE A 2 7.33 6.38 30.59
C PHE A 2 8.54 6.67 29.69
N PRO A 3 9.54 5.77 29.61
CA PRO A 3 10.70 6.00 28.75
C PRO A 3 10.28 5.97 27.28
N ALA A 4 10.80 6.93 26.51
CA ALA A 4 10.68 6.95 25.06
C ALA A 4 11.48 5.75 24.50
N GLY A 5 10.79 4.64 24.25
CA GLY A 5 11.35 3.51 23.53
C GLY A 5 11.60 3.91 22.08
N ALA A 6 12.81 3.62 21.58
CA ALA A 6 13.19 3.77 20.19
C ALA A 6 12.10 3.20 19.27
N GLU A 7 11.64 4.00 18.31
CA GLU A 7 10.74 3.54 17.26
C GLU A 7 11.43 2.39 16.50
N ALA A 8 11.03 1.16 16.78
CA ALA A 8 11.35 0.04 15.92
C ALA A 8 10.83 0.41 14.52
N LYS A 9 11.74 0.50 13.55
CA LYS A 9 11.43 0.75 12.14
C LYS A 9 10.46 -0.36 11.71
N ILE A 10 9.16 -0.08 11.73
CA ILE A 10 8.13 -1.05 11.36
C ILE A 10 8.45 -1.47 9.93
N ALA A 11 8.81 -2.73 9.75
CA ALA A 11 9.03 -3.29 8.42
C ALA A 11 7.77 -3.01 7.60
N SER A 12 7.94 -2.32 6.47
CA SER A 12 6.83 -2.07 5.56
C SER A 12 6.19 -3.39 5.18
N GLN A 13 4.87 -3.48 5.33
CA GLN A 13 4.07 -4.65 4.95
C GLN A 13 3.84 -4.73 3.45
N ASP A 14 4.20 -3.63 2.78
CA ASP A 14 4.28 -3.56 1.36
C ASP A 14 5.63 -4.15 0.96
N LEU A 15 5.59 -4.90 -0.13
CA LEU A 15 6.76 -5.52 -0.69
C LEU A 15 6.68 -5.40 -2.21
N ILE A 16 7.81 -5.05 -2.81
CA ILE A 16 8.00 -5.22 -4.24
C ILE A 16 8.87 -6.45 -4.46
N ILE A 17 8.51 -7.29 -5.42
CA ILE A 17 9.38 -8.34 -5.92
C ILE A 17 9.56 -8.14 -7.42
N VAL A 18 10.80 -8.01 -7.88
CA VAL A 18 11.16 -8.04 -9.29
C VAL A 18 11.81 -9.38 -9.60
N ASN A 19 11.17 -10.15 -10.48
CA ASN A 19 11.74 -11.39 -11.00
C ASN A 19 12.30 -11.14 -12.40
N LYS A 20 13.63 -11.13 -12.50
CA LYS A 20 14.36 -10.88 -13.75
C LYS A 20 14.09 -11.99 -14.77
N LYS A 21 13.97 -13.24 -14.34
CA LYS A 21 13.73 -14.40 -15.23
C LYS A 21 12.47 -14.22 -16.09
N THR A 22 11.42 -13.68 -15.48
CA THR A 22 10.11 -13.49 -16.14
C THR A 22 9.88 -12.05 -16.59
N ASN A 23 10.79 -11.13 -16.28
CA ASN A 23 10.62 -9.70 -16.49
C ASN A 23 9.28 -9.19 -15.94
N LYS A 24 8.99 -9.58 -14.70
CA LYS A 24 7.79 -9.17 -13.97
C LYS A 24 8.13 -8.52 -12.64
N LEU A 25 7.25 -7.61 -12.22
CA LEU A 25 7.24 -7.01 -10.90
C LEU A 25 5.91 -7.34 -10.23
N ALA A 26 5.95 -7.82 -9.00
CA ALA A 26 4.80 -7.99 -8.13
C ALA A 26 4.81 -6.94 -7.02
N TYR A 27 3.65 -6.35 -6.76
CA TYR A 27 3.41 -5.52 -5.59
C TYR A 27 2.51 -6.27 -4.62
N PHE A 28 3.03 -6.50 -3.42
CA PHE A 28 2.28 -7.00 -2.28
C PHE A 28 1.94 -5.85 -1.36
N SER A 29 0.75 -5.93 -0.78
CA SER A 29 0.36 -5.08 0.35
C SER A 29 -0.33 -5.96 1.38
N SER A 30 0.17 -5.91 2.61
CA SER A 30 -0.40 -6.65 3.74
C SER A 30 -0.54 -8.15 3.47
N GLY A 31 0.52 -8.73 2.91
CA GLY A 31 0.59 -10.16 2.57
C GLY A 31 -0.25 -10.60 1.38
N LYS A 32 -1.01 -9.71 0.72
CA LYS A 32 -1.74 -10.04 -0.50
C LYS A 32 -0.95 -9.59 -1.73
N LEU A 33 -0.82 -10.45 -2.73
CA LEU A 33 -0.43 -10.03 -4.08
C LEU A 33 -1.52 -9.12 -4.65
N VAL A 34 -1.24 -7.81 -4.74
CA VAL A 34 -2.22 -6.82 -5.21
C VAL A 34 -2.22 -6.75 -6.72
N LYS A 35 -1.03 -6.68 -7.33
CA LYS A 35 -0.90 -6.54 -8.78
C LYS A 35 0.46 -7.02 -9.29
N GLU A 36 0.45 -7.60 -10.48
CA GLU A 36 1.64 -7.90 -11.27
C GLU A 36 1.78 -6.94 -12.46
N PHE A 37 3.01 -6.67 -12.85
CA PHE A 37 3.37 -5.79 -13.95
C PHE A 37 4.43 -6.45 -14.82
N ARG A 38 4.39 -6.20 -16.12
CA ARG A 38 5.52 -6.48 -17.01
C ARG A 38 6.53 -5.36 -16.85
N VAL A 39 7.81 -5.70 -16.75
CA VAL A 39 8.89 -4.72 -16.60
C VAL A 39 10.04 -5.00 -17.57
N ALA A 40 10.91 -4.03 -17.80
CA ALA A 40 12.19 -4.28 -18.45
C ALA A 40 13.31 -4.25 -17.41
N THR A 41 14.25 -5.19 -17.51
CA THR A 41 15.44 -5.25 -16.63
C THR A 41 16.73 -5.08 -17.45
N GLY A 42 17.87 -5.15 -16.76
CA GLY A 42 19.19 -4.99 -17.33
C GLY A 42 19.43 -5.93 -18.51
N LYS A 43 20.14 -5.45 -19.53
CA LYS A 43 20.53 -6.25 -20.71
C LYS A 43 21.36 -7.48 -20.38
N SER A 44 22.00 -7.50 -19.21
CA SER A 44 22.75 -8.64 -18.68
C SER A 44 22.43 -8.80 -17.18
N PRO A 45 22.58 -10.03 -16.64
CA PRO A 45 22.19 -10.33 -15.26
C PRO A 45 22.79 -9.40 -14.21
N GLU A 46 24.04 -8.96 -14.38
CA GLU A 46 24.77 -8.14 -13.42
C GLU A 46 24.31 -6.67 -13.36
N LEU A 47 23.64 -6.17 -14.40
CA LEU A 47 23.26 -4.75 -14.47
C LEU A 47 22.08 -4.40 -13.58
N THR A 48 21.12 -5.30 -13.44
CA THR A 48 20.06 -5.16 -12.43
C THR A 48 20.44 -6.03 -11.24
N PRO A 49 21.00 -5.43 -10.17
CA PRO A 49 21.59 -6.16 -9.05
C PRO A 49 20.51 -6.94 -8.29
N GLU A 50 20.82 -8.16 -7.93
CA GLU A 50 19.96 -8.99 -7.09
C GLU A 50 20.21 -8.69 -5.60
N GLY A 51 19.17 -8.87 -4.79
CA GLY A 51 19.19 -8.56 -3.36
C GLY A 51 17.91 -7.90 -2.91
N THR A 52 17.91 -7.47 -1.65
CA THR A 52 16.78 -6.77 -1.02
C THR A 52 17.18 -5.31 -0.78
N PHE A 53 16.48 -4.38 -1.39
CA PHE A 53 16.81 -2.95 -1.37
C PHE A 53 15.66 -2.11 -0.85
N GLU A 54 15.97 -1.13 -0.01
CA GLU A 54 14.98 -0.20 0.52
C GLU A 54 14.63 0.89 -0.51
N ILE A 55 13.34 1.22 -0.63
CA ILE A 55 12.89 2.40 -1.37
C ILE A 55 13.10 3.64 -0.50
N VAL A 56 13.98 4.53 -0.94
CA VAL A 56 14.44 5.67 -0.13
C VAL A 56 14.02 7.03 -0.65
N ASN A 57 13.59 7.12 -1.91
CA ASN A 57 13.04 8.35 -2.46
C ASN A 57 12.01 8.08 -3.56
N LYS A 58 11.18 9.09 -3.82
CA LYS A 58 10.16 9.10 -4.87
C LYS A 58 10.13 10.47 -5.52
N ILE A 59 10.31 10.53 -6.85
CA ILE A 59 10.44 11.78 -7.60
C ILE A 59 9.46 11.80 -8.77
N LYS A 60 8.71 12.89 -8.91
CA LYS A 60 7.91 13.20 -10.11
C LYS A 60 8.77 14.01 -11.07
N ASN A 61 8.70 13.72 -12.38
CA ASN A 61 9.41 14.47 -13.42
C ASN A 61 10.93 14.62 -13.18
N ARG A 62 11.64 13.51 -12.93
CA ARG A 62 13.10 13.56 -12.74
C ARG A 62 13.80 13.94 -14.08
N PRO A 63 14.64 14.98 -14.11
CA PRO A 63 15.44 15.29 -15.30
C PRO A 63 16.40 14.15 -15.66
N TYR A 64 16.63 13.94 -16.96
CA TYR A 64 17.65 13.00 -17.44
C TYR A 64 18.93 13.75 -17.80
N TYR A 65 19.81 13.87 -16.81
CA TYR A 65 21.02 14.70 -16.90
C TYR A 65 21.99 14.27 -18.00
N LYS A 66 22.10 12.96 -18.29
CA LYS A 66 23.04 12.43 -19.29
C LYS A 66 22.82 13.04 -20.68
N GLU A 67 21.57 13.20 -21.08
CA GLU A 67 21.19 13.79 -22.37
C GLU A 67 20.52 15.17 -22.22
N LYS A 68 20.64 15.78 -21.02
CA LYS A 68 20.08 17.09 -20.69
C LYS A 68 18.58 17.23 -21.03
N ILE A 69 17.82 16.15 -20.86
CA ILE A 69 16.37 16.15 -21.13
C ILE A 69 15.64 16.66 -19.87
N PRO A 70 14.77 17.68 -19.99
CA PRO A 70 13.97 18.16 -18.87
C PRO A 70 13.08 17.10 -18.24
N GLY A 71 12.74 17.29 -16.97
CA GLY A 71 11.73 16.48 -16.30
C GLY A 71 10.34 16.65 -16.93
N GLY A 72 9.62 15.55 -17.11
CA GLY A 72 8.27 15.58 -17.70
C GLY A 72 8.24 15.66 -19.24
N ASP A 73 9.39 15.77 -19.90
CA ASP A 73 9.46 15.66 -21.36
C ASP A 73 9.11 14.22 -21.79
N PRO A 74 8.18 14.00 -22.74
CA PRO A 74 7.79 12.67 -23.21
C PRO A 74 8.94 11.81 -23.73
N ARG A 75 10.05 12.43 -24.18
CA ARG A 75 11.25 11.73 -24.68
C ARG A 75 12.14 11.21 -23.55
N ASN A 76 11.95 11.71 -22.33
CA ASN A 76 12.79 11.36 -21.19
C ASN A 76 12.72 9.84 -20.94
N PRO A 77 13.85 9.10 -21.06
CA PRO A 77 13.87 7.65 -20.92
C PRO A 77 13.55 7.16 -19.50
N LEU A 78 13.55 8.08 -18.51
CA LEU A 78 13.14 7.79 -17.14
C LEU A 78 11.61 7.81 -16.96
N GLY A 79 10.86 8.33 -17.93
CA GLY A 79 9.46 8.68 -17.76
C GLY A 79 9.28 9.79 -16.72
N ASP A 80 8.10 9.84 -16.10
CA ASP A 80 7.69 10.93 -15.20
C ASP A 80 7.47 10.49 -13.73
N ARG A 81 7.73 9.22 -13.41
CA ARG A 81 7.76 8.68 -12.03
C ARG A 81 9.03 7.89 -11.79
N TRP A 82 9.65 8.13 -10.64
CA TRP A 82 10.88 7.51 -10.18
C TRP A 82 10.70 7.01 -8.75
N ILE A 83 10.94 5.72 -8.52
CA ILE A 83 10.95 5.07 -7.19
C ILE A 83 12.39 4.58 -6.96
N GLY A 84 13.15 5.33 -6.16
CA GLY A 84 14.60 5.12 -5.98
C GLY A 84 14.93 4.01 -5.01
N LEU A 85 15.79 3.09 -5.44
CA LEU A 85 16.27 1.93 -4.68
C LEU A 85 17.64 2.21 -4.07
N ASN A 86 17.81 1.94 -2.78
CA ASN A 86 19.10 2.06 -2.11
C ASN A 86 19.99 0.84 -2.35
N VAL A 87 20.44 0.68 -3.59
CA VAL A 87 21.45 -0.33 -3.95
C VAL A 87 22.82 0.20 -3.55
N ASN A 88 23.60 -0.55 -2.77
CA ASN A 88 24.99 -0.24 -2.41
C ASN A 88 25.20 1.21 -1.91
N GLY A 89 24.26 1.75 -1.12
CA GLY A 89 24.37 3.11 -0.57
C GLY A 89 24.13 4.24 -1.58
N THR A 90 23.58 3.96 -2.77
CA THR A 90 23.30 4.98 -3.80
C THR A 90 22.16 5.93 -3.46
N MET A 91 21.49 5.75 -2.30
CA MET A 91 20.40 6.62 -1.82
C MET A 91 19.27 6.82 -2.84
N GLY A 92 19.04 5.83 -3.71
CA GLY A 92 17.98 5.86 -4.72
C GLY A 92 18.23 6.84 -5.87
N THR A 93 19.49 7.23 -6.11
CA THR A 93 19.85 8.15 -7.21
C THR A 93 20.35 7.44 -8.47
N THR A 94 20.79 6.18 -8.33
CA THR A 94 21.39 5.40 -9.42
C THR A 94 20.45 4.31 -9.93
N TYR A 95 19.80 3.58 -9.02
CA TYR A 95 18.89 2.49 -9.35
C TYR A 95 17.46 2.85 -8.96
N ALA A 96 16.51 2.54 -9.84
CA ALA A 96 15.11 2.82 -9.61
C ALA A 96 14.18 1.90 -10.38
N ILE A 97 12.94 1.83 -9.90
CA ILE A 97 11.76 1.44 -10.66
C ILE A 97 11.17 2.74 -11.22
N HIS A 98 11.07 2.87 -12.54
CA HIS A 98 10.67 4.13 -13.17
C HIS A 98 9.80 3.94 -14.41
N GLY A 99 9.23 5.03 -14.91
CA GLY A 99 8.49 5.07 -16.16
C GLY A 99 9.36 4.84 -17.39
N ASN A 100 8.88 5.22 -18.57
CA ASN A 100 9.61 4.93 -19.80
C ASN A 100 9.10 5.79 -20.96
N SER A 101 10.00 6.20 -21.87
CA SER A 101 9.63 6.83 -23.14
C SER A 101 9.44 5.82 -24.28
N ASN A 102 9.89 4.57 -24.13
CA ASN A 102 9.78 3.53 -25.15
C ASN A 102 9.00 2.30 -24.65
N LYS A 103 7.67 2.32 -24.79
CA LYS A 103 6.75 1.24 -24.39
C LYS A 103 7.17 -0.15 -24.92
N ASN A 104 7.77 -0.23 -26.12
CA ASN A 104 8.17 -1.50 -26.75
C ASN A 104 9.37 -2.19 -26.05
N SER A 105 10.01 -1.51 -25.10
CA SER A 105 11.09 -2.09 -24.31
C SER A 105 10.61 -2.97 -23.16
N ILE A 106 9.34 -2.85 -22.74
CA ILE A 106 8.81 -3.54 -21.58
C ILE A 106 8.71 -5.05 -21.84
N GLY A 107 9.10 -5.87 -20.86
CA GLY A 107 9.19 -7.32 -20.96
C GLY A 107 10.50 -7.84 -21.55
N LYS A 108 11.52 -6.98 -21.75
CA LYS A 108 12.81 -7.31 -22.37
C LYS A 108 13.99 -6.99 -21.45
N TYR A 109 15.13 -7.60 -21.73
CA TYR A 109 16.43 -7.32 -21.10
C TYR A 109 17.16 -6.24 -21.91
N VAL A 110 16.92 -4.96 -21.60
CA VAL A 110 17.46 -3.85 -22.42
C VAL A 110 17.98 -2.66 -21.63
N SER A 111 17.74 -2.60 -20.32
CA SER A 111 18.12 -1.43 -19.54
C SER A 111 19.61 -1.47 -19.18
N ALA A 112 20.13 -0.33 -18.73
CA ALA A 112 21.46 -0.23 -18.14
C ALA A 112 21.49 -0.61 -16.64
N GLY A 113 20.40 -1.14 -16.11
CA GLY A 113 20.31 -1.63 -14.73
C GLY A 113 19.04 -1.24 -13.99
N CYS A 114 18.38 -0.14 -14.37
CA CYS A 114 17.09 0.27 -13.81
C CYS A 114 15.93 -0.64 -14.28
N ILE A 115 14.84 -0.66 -13.50
CA ILE A 115 13.62 -1.40 -13.83
C ILE A 115 12.63 -0.44 -14.50
N ARG A 116 12.28 -0.69 -15.77
CA ARG A 116 11.36 0.16 -16.54
C ARG A 116 9.95 -0.40 -16.51
N MET A 117 8.96 0.48 -16.37
CA MET A 117 7.53 0.18 -16.40
C MET A 117 6.80 0.98 -17.47
N TYR A 118 5.56 0.59 -17.80
CA TYR A 118 4.65 1.47 -18.54
C TYR A 118 4.27 2.69 -17.68
N ASN A 119 4.13 3.87 -18.30
CA ASN A 119 3.84 5.12 -17.57
C ASN A 119 2.53 5.03 -16.78
N ASP A 120 1.46 4.50 -17.35
CA ASP A 120 0.17 4.40 -16.67
C ASP A 120 0.24 3.46 -15.43
N GLU A 121 1.07 2.43 -15.49
CA GLU A 121 1.25 1.47 -14.40
C GLU A 121 2.16 2.00 -13.29
N ILE A 122 3.26 2.68 -13.63
CA ILE A 122 4.13 3.30 -12.62
C ILE A 122 3.42 4.46 -11.94
N HIS A 123 2.48 5.16 -12.60
CA HIS A 123 1.66 6.19 -11.92
C HIS A 123 0.88 5.59 -10.77
N TRP A 124 0.22 4.45 -11.02
CA TRP A 124 -0.51 3.74 -9.98
C TRP A 124 0.45 3.25 -8.88
N LEU A 125 1.52 2.54 -9.25
CA LEU A 125 2.46 1.97 -8.28
C LEU A 125 3.13 3.06 -7.43
N PHE A 126 3.47 4.18 -8.05
CA PHE A 126 4.03 5.34 -7.36
C PHE A 126 3.10 5.89 -6.30
N GLU A 127 1.78 5.88 -6.48
CA GLU A 127 0.87 6.36 -5.43
C GLU A 127 0.63 5.30 -4.35
N GLN A 128 0.80 4.00 -4.66
CA GLN A 128 0.61 2.92 -3.68
C GLN A 128 1.81 2.74 -2.74
N VAL A 129 3.02 2.72 -3.28
CA VAL A 129 4.21 2.25 -2.53
C VAL A 129 4.74 3.32 -1.57
N PRO A 130 4.75 3.08 -0.24
CA PRO A 130 5.36 3.98 0.73
C PRO A 130 6.89 4.05 0.60
N LEU A 131 7.49 5.08 1.19
CA LEU A 131 8.93 5.06 1.46
C LEU A 131 9.24 3.96 2.49
N HIS A 132 10.48 3.47 2.48
CA HIS A 132 10.99 2.38 3.31
C HIS A 132 10.42 0.99 2.99
N THR A 133 9.59 0.87 1.94
CA THR A 133 9.21 -0.42 1.37
C THR A 133 10.43 -1.14 0.80
N MET A 134 10.54 -2.44 1.08
CA MET A 134 11.61 -3.25 0.52
C MET A 134 11.24 -3.74 -0.89
N ALA A 135 12.24 -3.78 -1.76
CA ALA A 135 12.18 -4.37 -3.08
C ALA A 135 13.16 -5.55 -3.15
N ILE A 136 12.64 -6.75 -3.32
CA ILE A 136 13.44 -7.94 -3.61
C ILE A 136 13.65 -8.01 -5.11
N ILE A 137 14.90 -8.10 -5.55
CA ILE A 137 15.26 -8.33 -6.94
C ILE A 137 15.92 -9.71 -7.00
N THR A 138 15.39 -10.61 -7.82
CA THR A 138 15.84 -11.99 -7.90
C THR A 138 15.70 -12.57 -9.31
N THR A 139 16.35 -13.69 -9.56
CA THR A 139 16.11 -14.58 -10.69
C THR A 139 15.62 -15.93 -10.16
N SER A 140 14.32 -16.22 -10.29
CA SER A 140 13.74 -17.45 -9.73
C SER A 140 12.66 -18.05 -10.63
N SER A 141 12.45 -19.37 -10.53
CA SER A 141 11.32 -20.08 -11.15
C SER A 141 10.10 -20.18 -10.22
N GLN A 142 10.22 -19.75 -8.97
CA GLN A 142 9.15 -19.81 -7.98
C GLN A 142 8.08 -18.75 -8.23
N SER A 143 6.87 -18.96 -7.68
CA SER A 143 5.84 -17.92 -7.64
C SER A 143 6.27 -16.74 -6.77
N PHE A 144 5.62 -15.59 -6.97
CA PHE A 144 5.90 -14.40 -6.18
C PHE A 144 5.59 -14.60 -4.70
N GLU A 145 4.53 -15.35 -4.38
CA GLU A 145 4.14 -15.71 -3.02
C GLU A 145 5.23 -16.52 -2.32
N THR A 146 5.77 -17.54 -2.99
CA THR A 146 6.86 -18.36 -2.44
C THR A 146 8.13 -17.53 -2.26
N ILE A 147 8.46 -16.63 -3.20
CA ILE A 147 9.61 -15.72 -3.05
C ILE A 147 9.41 -14.82 -1.82
N ALA A 148 8.24 -14.21 -1.65
CA ALA A 148 7.95 -13.39 -0.49
C ALA A 148 8.10 -14.18 0.83
N GLN A 149 7.51 -15.37 0.92
CA GLN A 149 7.62 -16.25 2.10
C GLN A 149 9.08 -16.60 2.42
N ASN A 150 9.88 -16.96 1.42
CA ASN A 150 11.30 -17.30 1.58
C ASN A 150 12.13 -16.12 2.10
N HIS A 151 11.68 -14.89 1.86
CA HIS A 151 12.29 -13.66 2.38
C HIS A 151 11.65 -13.17 3.68
N GLY A 152 10.89 -14.02 4.38
CA GLY A 152 10.28 -13.71 5.68
C GLY A 152 9.05 -12.82 5.60
N TYR A 153 8.49 -12.58 4.42
CA TYR A 153 7.24 -11.85 4.27
C TYR A 153 6.05 -12.80 4.44
N ALA A 154 5.15 -12.46 5.35
CA ALA A 154 3.88 -13.16 5.48
C ALA A 154 3.06 -12.96 4.19
N VAL A 155 2.64 -14.07 3.57
CA VAL A 155 1.78 -14.06 2.38
C VAL A 155 0.49 -14.81 2.68
N GLY A 156 -0.61 -14.25 2.19
CA GLY A 156 -1.97 -14.59 2.56
C GLY A 156 -2.55 -13.49 3.44
N VAL A 157 -3.77 -13.04 3.11
CA VAL A 157 -4.64 -12.43 4.13
C VAL A 157 -4.85 -13.55 5.13
N GLN A 158 -4.42 -13.40 6.39
CA GLN A 158 -4.95 -14.29 7.40
C GLN A 158 -6.45 -14.01 7.41
N SER A 159 -7.22 -14.95 6.85
CA SER A 159 -8.67 -14.96 6.95
C SER A 159 -8.98 -14.80 8.42
N PHE A 160 -9.49 -13.64 8.77
CA PHE A 160 -9.93 -13.37 10.10
C PHE A 160 -11.41 -13.74 10.09
N ASP A 161 -11.72 -14.96 10.54
CA ASP A 161 -13.11 -15.41 10.76
C ASP A 161 -13.68 -14.67 11.97
N GLY A 162 -13.87 -13.38 11.76
CA GLY A 162 -14.23 -12.42 12.77
C GLY A 162 -15.68 -12.03 12.63
N LYS A 163 -16.41 -12.11 13.73
CA LYS A 163 -17.80 -11.69 13.77
C LYS A 163 -17.88 -10.21 14.06
N LEU A 164 -18.76 -9.51 13.36
CA LEU A 164 -19.14 -8.15 13.70
C LEU A 164 -20.49 -8.17 14.42
N VAL A 165 -20.54 -7.65 15.63
CA VAL A 165 -21.76 -7.47 16.40
C VAL A 165 -22.03 -5.97 16.52
N VAL A 166 -23.21 -5.53 16.09
CA VAL A 166 -23.64 -4.13 16.17
C VAL A 166 -24.86 -4.04 17.07
N ASN A 167 -24.78 -3.26 18.15
CA ASN A 167 -25.84 -3.10 19.14
C ASN A 167 -26.40 -4.44 19.64
N GLY A 168 -25.50 -5.41 19.89
CA GLY A 168 -25.84 -6.75 20.39
C GLY A 168 -26.36 -7.74 19.34
N ARG A 169 -26.40 -7.39 18.05
CA ARG A 169 -26.81 -8.29 16.96
C ARG A 169 -25.67 -8.55 16.00
N GLU A 170 -25.46 -9.81 15.63
CA GLU A 170 -24.47 -10.17 14.61
C GLU A 170 -24.87 -9.58 13.24
N ALA A 171 -23.93 -8.90 12.61
CA ALA A 171 -24.11 -8.24 11.32
C ALA A 171 -23.65 -9.15 10.19
N GLN A 172 -24.48 -9.25 9.15
CA GLN A 172 -24.11 -9.93 7.91
C GLN A 172 -23.27 -8.98 7.05
N LEU A 173 -21.98 -9.27 6.95
CA LEU A 173 -21.05 -8.47 6.17
C LEU A 173 -20.95 -8.99 4.73
N LYS A 174 -21.02 -8.09 3.75
CA LYS A 174 -20.68 -8.39 2.35
C LYS A 174 -19.18 -8.54 2.13
N GLN A 175 -18.38 -7.99 3.04
CA GLN A 175 -16.93 -8.02 3.01
C GLN A 175 -16.42 -8.40 4.40
N ASP A 176 -15.67 -9.49 4.47
CA ASP A 176 -15.14 -9.99 5.74
C ASP A 176 -14.18 -9.01 6.41
N LEU A 177 -14.09 -9.13 7.74
CA LEU A 177 -13.05 -8.48 8.51
C LEU A 177 -11.69 -9.08 8.12
N ILE A 178 -10.61 -8.29 8.19
CA ILE A 178 -9.26 -8.81 7.91
C ILE A 178 -8.27 -8.44 8.99
N MET A 179 -7.36 -9.36 9.30
CA MET A 179 -6.24 -9.09 10.18
C MET A 179 -4.99 -8.83 9.36
N VAL A 180 -4.37 -7.67 9.62
CA VAL A 180 -3.17 -7.19 8.96
C VAL A 180 -2.30 -6.52 10.04
N ASP A 181 -1.10 -7.04 10.28
CA ASP A 181 -0.13 -6.57 11.30
C ASP A 181 -0.71 -6.48 12.71
N SER A 182 -1.39 -7.57 13.08
CA SER A 182 -2.07 -7.64 14.38
C SER A 182 -3.11 -6.52 14.56
N ARG A 183 -3.58 -5.91 13.46
CA ARG A 183 -4.65 -4.93 13.43
C ARG A 183 -5.81 -5.51 12.66
N ILE A 184 -6.98 -5.43 13.27
CA ILE A 184 -8.22 -5.79 12.60
C ILE A 184 -8.64 -4.59 11.77
N TYR A 185 -8.94 -4.82 10.50
CA TYR A 185 -9.58 -3.84 9.63
C TYR A 185 -11.01 -4.26 9.38
N ILE A 186 -11.90 -3.28 9.44
CA ILE A 186 -13.34 -3.46 9.28
C ILE A 186 -13.83 -2.68 8.05
N PRO A 187 -14.87 -3.13 7.34
CA PRO A 187 -15.45 -2.39 6.22
C PRO A 187 -16.04 -1.07 6.73
N LEU A 188 -15.41 0.05 6.38
CA LEU A 188 -15.77 1.38 6.89
C LEU A 188 -17.25 1.68 6.63
N ARG A 189 -17.67 1.52 5.38
CA ARG A 189 -19.05 1.82 4.96
C ARG A 189 -20.07 1.04 5.77
N ALA A 190 -19.93 -0.29 5.79
CA ALA A 190 -20.89 -1.16 6.46
C ALA A 190 -21.00 -0.84 7.95
N CYS A 191 -19.88 -0.63 8.64
CA CYS A 191 -19.88 -0.36 10.07
C CYS A 191 -20.59 0.96 10.41
N PHE A 192 -20.37 2.03 9.63
CA PHE A 192 -21.04 3.30 9.85
C PHE A 192 -22.53 3.27 9.48
N GLU A 193 -22.89 2.63 8.36
CA GLU A 193 -24.30 2.49 7.95
C GLU A 193 -25.11 1.64 8.94
N LEU A 194 -24.54 0.55 9.47
CA LEU A 194 -25.17 -0.27 10.51
C LEU A 194 -25.39 0.46 11.84
N LEU A 195 -24.59 1.50 12.12
CA LEU A 195 -24.72 2.37 13.30
C LEU A 195 -25.60 3.59 13.03
N GLY A 196 -26.31 3.63 11.89
CA GLY A 196 -27.23 4.70 11.50
C GLY A 196 -26.56 5.91 10.86
N GLY A 197 -25.28 5.82 10.50
CA GLY A 197 -24.57 6.86 9.77
C GLY A 197 -24.81 6.82 8.26
N THR A 198 -24.50 7.92 7.58
CA THR A 198 -24.49 8.02 6.11
C THR A 198 -23.06 8.11 5.60
N VAL A 199 -22.75 7.41 4.50
CA VAL A 199 -21.40 7.35 3.93
C VAL A 199 -21.42 7.74 2.45
N GLU A 200 -20.71 8.81 2.11
CA GLU A 200 -20.57 9.35 0.75
C GLU A 200 -19.16 9.11 0.23
N TRP A 201 -19.03 8.80 -1.07
CA TRP A 201 -17.75 8.59 -1.73
C TRP A 201 -17.56 9.58 -2.88
N ASN A 202 -16.45 10.31 -2.87
CA ASN A 202 -16.01 11.13 -3.98
C ASN A 202 -14.87 10.41 -4.73
N ALA A 203 -15.17 9.90 -5.92
CA ALA A 203 -14.22 9.17 -6.74
C ALA A 203 -13.06 10.03 -7.26
N SER A 204 -13.32 11.30 -7.60
CA SER A 204 -12.33 12.21 -8.17
C SER A 204 -11.22 12.55 -7.17
N THR A 205 -11.57 12.64 -5.89
CA THR A 205 -10.63 12.97 -4.80
C THR A 205 -10.26 11.75 -3.94
N GLN A 206 -10.83 10.58 -4.24
CA GLN A 206 -10.72 9.34 -3.45
C GLN A 206 -11.01 9.56 -1.97
N THR A 207 -12.05 10.34 -1.68
CA THR A 207 -12.37 10.77 -0.32
C THR A 207 -13.71 10.19 0.10
N VAL A 208 -13.75 9.58 1.29
CA VAL A 208 -14.98 9.20 1.97
C VAL A 208 -15.39 10.29 2.96
N THR A 209 -16.68 10.62 2.98
CA THR A 209 -17.29 11.49 3.97
C THR A 209 -18.38 10.72 4.70
N VAL A 210 -18.29 10.68 6.03
CA VAL A 210 -19.22 10.00 6.92
C VAL A 210 -19.94 11.01 7.78
N TYR A 211 -21.25 10.87 7.89
CA TYR A 211 -22.10 11.61 8.81
C TYR A 211 -22.65 10.62 9.85
N SER A 212 -22.27 10.77 11.11
CA SER A 212 -22.58 9.84 12.19
C SER A 212 -22.98 10.61 13.45
N GLY A 213 -24.28 10.67 13.74
CA GLY A 213 -24.80 11.55 14.80
C GLY A 213 -24.38 13.01 14.57
N ASN A 214 -23.63 13.59 15.50
CA ASN A 214 -23.10 14.96 15.42
C ASN A 214 -21.68 15.05 14.81
N ARG A 215 -21.15 13.95 14.26
CA ARG A 215 -19.81 13.89 13.69
C ARG A 215 -19.86 13.88 12.16
N LYS A 216 -19.09 14.77 11.55
CA LYS A 216 -18.67 14.72 10.15
C LYS A 216 -17.21 14.26 10.09
N ILE A 217 -16.98 13.11 9.49
CA ILE A 217 -15.65 12.52 9.34
C ILE A 217 -15.31 12.51 7.85
N THR A 218 -14.16 13.05 7.48
CA THR A 218 -13.65 13.03 6.10
C THR A 218 -12.30 12.33 6.08
N HIS A 219 -12.13 11.40 5.16
CA HIS A 219 -10.90 10.62 5.06
C HIS A 219 -10.56 10.35 3.59
N LYS A 220 -9.37 10.76 3.16
CA LYS A 220 -8.84 10.38 1.86
C LYS A 220 -8.29 8.96 1.97
N ALA A 221 -8.77 8.05 1.12
CA ALA A 221 -8.36 6.66 1.15
C ALA A 221 -6.82 6.53 1.16
N LEU A 222 -6.32 5.57 1.92
CA LEU A 222 -4.91 5.22 2.09
C LEU A 222 -4.06 6.28 2.83
N SER A 223 -4.65 7.39 3.27
CA SER A 223 -3.92 8.41 4.02
C SER A 223 -3.81 8.07 5.51
N GLY A 224 -2.70 8.43 6.15
CA GLY A 224 -2.54 8.33 7.61
C GLY A 224 -3.28 9.42 8.40
N LYS A 225 -4.30 10.06 7.81
CA LYS A 225 -5.00 11.21 8.37
C LYS A 225 -6.50 11.15 8.09
N ALA A 226 -7.28 11.62 9.04
CA ALA A 226 -8.71 11.89 8.89
C ALA A 226 -9.03 13.28 9.44
N VAL A 227 -10.18 13.83 9.06
CA VAL A 227 -10.69 15.10 9.57
C VAL A 227 -12.01 14.82 10.27
N VAL A 228 -12.09 15.09 11.56
CA VAL A 228 -13.29 14.89 12.39
C VAL A 228 -13.77 16.27 12.85
N ASN A 229 -14.97 16.67 12.44
CA ASN A 229 -15.56 17.99 12.74
C ASN A 229 -14.59 19.16 12.45
N GLY A 230 -13.90 19.07 11.31
CA GLY A 230 -12.92 20.08 10.88
C GLY A 230 -11.51 19.95 11.48
N LYS A 231 -11.30 19.08 12.48
CA LYS A 231 -9.98 18.87 13.10
C LYS A 231 -9.28 17.66 12.49
N THR A 232 -8.02 17.82 12.09
CA THR A 232 -7.18 16.71 11.62
C THR A 232 -6.78 15.79 12.77
N VAL A 233 -6.95 14.49 12.56
CA VAL A 233 -6.59 13.39 13.45
C VAL A 233 -5.66 12.44 12.69
N ASN A 234 -4.56 12.04 13.33
CA ASN A 234 -3.69 11.01 12.77
C ASN A 234 -4.36 9.65 12.95
N ILE A 235 -4.42 8.87 11.88
CA ILE A 235 -4.95 7.52 11.91
C ILE A 235 -3.95 6.57 11.25
N THR A 236 -4.14 5.27 11.45
CA THR A 236 -3.48 4.30 10.57
C THR A 236 -4.15 4.34 9.20
N ALA A 237 -3.33 4.27 8.15
CA ALA A 237 -3.81 4.31 6.78
C ALA A 237 -4.88 3.24 6.54
N SER A 238 -6.00 3.65 5.93
CA SER A 238 -7.00 2.71 5.45
C SER A 238 -6.44 1.90 4.28
N ARG A 239 -7.16 0.85 3.88
CA ARG A 239 -6.75 -0.01 2.76
C ARG A 239 -7.95 -0.45 1.94
N PHE A 240 -7.74 -0.88 0.71
CA PHE A 240 -8.79 -1.49 -0.09
C PHE A 240 -8.75 -3.02 0.01
N GLN A 241 -9.92 -3.63 0.18
CA GLN A 241 -10.14 -5.05 -0.04
C GLN A 241 -11.27 -5.21 -1.04
N GLY A 242 -10.93 -5.65 -2.25
CA GLY A 242 -11.86 -5.60 -3.37
C GLY A 242 -12.29 -4.15 -3.62
N ASN A 243 -13.59 -3.89 -3.60
CA ASN A 243 -14.17 -2.54 -3.76
C ASN A 243 -14.49 -1.85 -2.41
N SER A 244 -14.10 -2.45 -1.29
CA SER A 244 -14.42 -1.96 0.05
C SER A 244 -13.24 -1.23 0.67
N LEU A 245 -13.48 -0.03 1.19
CA LEU A 245 -12.52 0.71 2.00
C LEU A 245 -12.54 0.16 3.44
N MET A 246 -11.39 -0.34 3.88
CA MET A 246 -11.19 -0.98 5.16
C MET A 246 -10.50 -0.01 6.11
N LEU A 247 -11.08 0.18 7.30
CA LEU A 247 -10.54 1.06 8.35
C LEU A 247 -9.99 0.22 9.51
N PRO A 248 -8.83 0.54 10.08
CA PRO A 248 -8.37 -0.09 11.31
C PRO A 248 -9.38 0.07 12.44
N LEU A 249 -9.67 -1.01 13.15
CA LEU A 249 -10.66 -1.06 14.24
C LEU A 249 -10.40 -0.01 15.33
N ARG A 250 -9.12 0.21 15.66
CA ARG A 250 -8.69 1.26 16.60
C ARG A 250 -9.19 2.64 16.15
N ASN A 251 -9.02 2.97 14.87
CA ASN A 251 -9.40 4.28 14.38
C ASN A 251 -10.91 4.44 14.32
N MET A 252 -11.68 3.35 14.12
CA MET A 252 -13.14 3.37 14.30
C MET A 252 -13.50 3.90 15.69
N SER A 253 -12.88 3.39 16.75
CA SER A 253 -13.09 3.86 18.12
C SER A 253 -12.78 5.36 18.28
N GLU A 254 -11.65 5.79 17.75
CA GLU A 254 -11.12 7.15 17.93
C GLU A 254 -11.95 8.22 17.18
N ILE A 255 -12.39 7.93 15.94
CA ILE A 255 -12.99 8.94 15.07
C ILE A 255 -14.52 8.95 15.12
N SER A 256 -15.15 7.80 15.39
CA SER A 256 -16.61 7.66 15.37
C SER A 256 -17.28 8.08 16.68
N GLY A 257 -16.55 7.98 17.80
CA GLY A 257 -17.10 8.16 19.14
C GLY A 257 -18.01 7.02 19.61
N TYR A 258 -18.11 5.93 18.85
CA TYR A 258 -18.80 4.71 19.28
C TYR A 258 -17.94 3.88 20.24
N SER A 259 -18.59 3.04 21.04
CA SER A 259 -17.88 2.01 21.80
C SER A 259 -17.47 0.89 20.87
N VAL A 260 -16.19 0.54 20.90
CA VAL A 260 -15.59 -0.49 20.04
C VAL A 260 -14.81 -1.44 20.94
N VAL A 261 -15.26 -2.68 20.99
CA VAL A 261 -14.65 -3.73 21.83
C VAL A 261 -14.21 -4.89 20.94
N TRP A 262 -13.03 -5.41 21.26
CA TRP A 262 -12.46 -6.59 20.63
C TRP A 262 -12.39 -7.73 21.66
N ASP A 263 -12.96 -8.88 21.32
CA ASP A 263 -12.81 -10.13 22.07
C ASP A 263 -12.00 -11.14 21.24
N GLY A 264 -10.76 -11.37 21.66
CA GLY A 264 -9.84 -12.29 21.01
C GLY A 264 -10.13 -13.77 21.23
N ALA A 265 -10.95 -14.13 22.23
CA ALA A 265 -11.31 -15.54 22.46
C ALA A 265 -12.41 -15.99 21.49
N SER A 266 -13.40 -15.13 21.23
CA SER A 266 -14.52 -15.40 20.32
C SER A 266 -14.32 -14.84 18.91
N ASN A 267 -13.19 -14.18 18.67
CA ASN A 267 -12.93 -13.39 17.47
C ASN A 267 -14.02 -12.36 17.13
N THR A 268 -14.59 -11.71 18.14
CA THR A 268 -15.75 -10.81 17.95
C THR A 268 -15.37 -9.34 18.08
N VAL A 269 -15.75 -8.55 17.08
CA VAL A 269 -15.77 -7.09 17.13
C VAL A 269 -17.17 -6.61 17.50
N SER A 270 -17.30 -5.90 18.62
CA SER A 270 -18.56 -5.32 19.07
C SER A 270 -18.57 -3.81 18.91
N LEU A 271 -19.56 -3.27 18.20
CA LEU A 271 -19.82 -1.86 18.01
C LEU A 271 -21.14 -1.47 18.68
N THR A 272 -21.11 -0.46 19.54
CA THR A 272 -22.31 0.02 20.25
C THR A 272 -22.49 1.52 20.12
N THR A 273 -23.72 1.95 19.82
CA THR A 273 -24.11 3.37 19.86
C THR A 273 -24.21 3.86 21.32
N GLY A 274 -23.47 4.90 21.66
CA GLY A 274 -23.46 5.51 23.00
C GLY A 274 -22.21 5.15 23.82
N LYS A 275 -21.66 6.16 24.51
CA LYS A 275 -20.87 5.98 25.72
C LYS A 275 -21.77 6.30 26.91
#